data_AF-A0A6I2U980-F1
#
_entry.id   AF-A0A6I2U980-F1
#
_cell.length_a   1.000
_cell.length_b   1.000
_cell.length_c   1.000
_cell.angle_alpha   90.00
_cell.angle_beta   90.00
_cell.angle_gamma   90.00
#
_symmetry.space_group_name_H-M   'P 1'
#
loop_
_entity.id
_entity.type
_entity.pdbx_description
1 polymer ?
#
loop_
_entity_poly.entity_id
_entity_poly.type
_entity_poly.pdbx_seq_one_letter_code
_entity_poly.pdbx_strand_id
1 'polypeptide(L)'
;MARYEFFLASSLEKVFPAQRPAALSDGARLSVWRGARAAVQLVYRADDAAPGMPVQSFTIEADGAPAPAVLRAVELMPSDYPCYESADEHYITKEPGLFPDLLAPLEAPAVTPLPRQYRSVWLSWDIPADAAPGAYEVAVTARAVEEQRMPNGVLYRDADAAGLAFTCRFTLCVGRARLPAQTLLHTEWFHADCLASYYGVAPLSEEHWRILENFIRAAGEEHGINMLLTPVFTPPLDTAVNGERLTVQLVDVRRDAGVYSFGFEKLGRWAGLCRRHGVEYLEIAHLFTQWGAHATPKIMAVVDGQERRIFGWDVPAASAEYRAFLEAFLPALRTALEGMGYDKEHVYYHISDEPSPEHLDSYRAAKAQAEDLLEGCQVIDALSSLEFYRQGLVRQPVPANDHIQPFIDAQVPGLWVYYCCAQSSLVPNRFFAMESARNRIMGVLMYLYGIKGFLHWGYNFYNSKFSLHPVDPYRVTHADYAFPSGDPFLVYPGPDGAPLSSVRAEVQDDALLDLRALQLLEQLAGRAFVEELIYADAEMRPMTFRDYPRGAGYLLALRERVAAEIESRLA
;
A
#
# COMPACT_ATOMS: atom_id res chain seq x y z
N MET A 1 -24.13 11.01 35.79
CA MET A 1 -23.15 10.00 35.36
C MET A 1 -22.83 10.26 33.90
N ALA A 2 -21.55 10.37 33.55
CA ALA A 2 -21.13 10.31 32.16
C ALA A 2 -21.53 8.93 31.62
N ARG A 3 -22.27 8.90 30.52
CA ARG A 3 -22.64 7.65 29.87
C ARG A 3 -21.59 7.41 28.79
N TYR A 4 -20.84 6.33 28.93
CA TYR A 4 -19.84 5.95 27.93
C TYR A 4 -20.48 4.99 26.93
N GLU A 5 -20.09 5.10 25.67
CA GLU A 5 -20.49 4.21 24.61
C GLU A 5 -19.25 3.45 24.13
N PHE A 6 -19.34 2.12 24.07
CA PHE A 6 -18.34 1.23 23.50
C PHE A 6 -19.04 0.18 22.64
N PHE A 7 -18.58 -0.03 21.41
CA PHE A 7 -19.09 -1.07 20.51
C PHE A 7 -18.03 -1.44 19.47
N LEU A 8 -18.18 -2.62 18.85
CA LEU A 8 -17.30 -3.03 17.75
C LEU A 8 -17.83 -2.51 16.42
N ALA A 9 -16.93 -2.18 15.50
CA ALA A 9 -17.21 -1.90 14.10
C ALA A 9 -16.31 -2.75 13.19
N SER A 10 -16.70 -2.89 11.93
CA SER A 10 -15.89 -3.57 10.91
C SER A 10 -14.55 -2.87 10.68
N SER A 11 -13.53 -3.62 10.24
CA SER A 11 -12.29 -3.06 9.70
C SER A 11 -12.52 -2.16 8.46
N LEU A 12 -13.67 -2.33 7.77
CA LEU A 12 -14.04 -1.51 6.60
C LEU A 12 -14.72 -0.19 6.94
N GLU A 13 -15.04 0.05 8.21
CA GLU A 13 -15.68 1.29 8.65
C GLU A 13 -14.65 2.40 8.85
N LYS A 14 -14.93 3.63 8.39
CA LYS A 14 -14.13 4.81 8.74
C LYS A 14 -14.82 5.58 9.87
N VAL A 15 -14.22 5.53 11.06
CA VAL A 15 -14.78 6.13 12.29
C VAL A 15 -14.52 7.64 12.32
N PHE A 16 -15.41 8.42 11.71
CA PHE A 16 -15.35 9.88 11.76
C PHE A 16 -15.81 10.42 13.13
N PRO A 17 -15.22 11.51 13.63
CA PRO A 17 -15.59 12.09 14.93
C PRO A 17 -17.07 12.42 15.08
N ALA A 18 -17.65 13.04 14.04
CA ALA A 18 -18.98 13.63 14.11
C ALA A 18 -20.12 12.65 13.74
N GLN A 19 -19.80 11.45 13.26
CA GLN A 19 -20.77 10.48 12.76
C GLN A 19 -20.64 9.18 13.55
N ARG A 20 -21.75 8.71 14.12
CA ARG A 20 -21.78 7.39 14.76
C ARG A 20 -21.60 6.32 13.68
N PRO A 21 -20.51 5.52 13.69
CA PRO A 21 -20.29 4.49 12.69
C PRO A 21 -21.30 3.34 12.81
N ALA A 22 -21.38 2.52 11.76
CA ALA A 22 -22.13 1.27 11.83
C ALA A 22 -21.51 0.30 12.85
N ALA A 23 -22.35 -0.21 13.76
CA ALA A 23 -21.92 -1.23 14.72
C ALA A 23 -21.91 -2.61 14.07
N LEU A 24 -20.93 -3.42 14.46
CA LEU A 24 -20.91 -4.85 14.17
C LEU A 24 -22.16 -5.49 14.79
N SER A 25 -22.82 -6.38 14.07
CA SER A 25 -24.02 -7.05 14.55
C SER A 25 -23.73 -7.98 15.74
N ASP A 26 -24.68 -8.13 16.65
CA ASP A 26 -24.57 -9.10 17.74
C ASP A 26 -24.35 -10.52 17.19
N GLY A 27 -23.35 -11.22 17.71
CA GLY A 27 -22.99 -12.56 17.23
C GLY A 27 -22.33 -12.57 15.84
N ALA A 28 -21.80 -11.44 15.38
CA ALA A 28 -21.05 -11.37 14.13
C ALA A 28 -19.92 -12.39 14.08
N ARG A 29 -19.72 -12.92 12.88
CA ARG A 29 -18.71 -13.92 12.56
C ARG A 29 -17.69 -13.29 11.63
N LEU A 30 -16.43 -13.56 11.89
CA LEU A 30 -15.31 -13.13 11.06
C LEU A 30 -14.46 -14.34 10.70
N SER A 31 -14.50 -14.74 9.44
CA SER A 31 -13.69 -15.84 8.92
C SER A 31 -12.30 -15.36 8.51
N VAL A 32 -11.29 -16.11 8.95
CA VAL A 32 -9.87 -15.88 8.66
C VAL A 32 -9.17 -17.21 8.46
N TRP A 33 -8.03 -17.21 7.77
CA TRP A 33 -7.23 -18.41 7.55
C TRP A 33 -5.94 -18.39 8.37
N ARG A 34 -5.33 -19.56 8.53
CA ARG A 34 -4.07 -19.71 9.26
C ARG A 34 -2.95 -18.92 8.57
N GLY A 35 -2.18 -18.17 9.35
CA GLY A 35 -1.10 -17.31 8.83
C GLY A 35 -1.59 -16.00 8.21
N ALA A 36 -2.87 -15.66 8.37
CA ALA A 36 -3.43 -14.37 7.96
C ALA A 36 -3.78 -13.51 9.17
N ARG A 37 -4.06 -12.23 8.92
CA ARG A 37 -4.49 -11.28 9.95
C ARG A 37 -6.01 -11.14 9.94
N ALA A 38 -6.60 -11.02 11.13
CA ALA A 38 -7.98 -10.59 11.31
C ALA A 38 -7.99 -9.23 12.03
N ALA A 39 -8.97 -8.38 11.75
CA ALA A 39 -9.10 -7.10 12.43
C ALA A 39 -10.55 -6.64 12.64
N VAL A 40 -10.76 -5.89 13.71
CA VAL A 40 -11.98 -5.13 14.01
C VAL A 40 -11.60 -3.79 14.66
N GLN A 41 -12.57 -2.89 14.82
CA GLN A 41 -12.37 -1.64 15.55
C GLN A 41 -13.22 -1.60 16.81
N LEU A 42 -12.63 -1.24 17.95
CA LEU A 42 -13.39 -0.84 19.14
C LEU A 42 -13.65 0.66 19.06
N VAL A 43 -14.90 1.03 18.83
CA VAL A 43 -15.37 2.42 18.79
C VAL A 43 -15.76 2.84 20.20
N TYR A 44 -15.39 4.05 20.57
CA TYR A 44 -15.72 4.62 21.87
C TYR A 44 -16.04 6.11 21.80
N ARG A 45 -16.89 6.55 22.73
CA ARG A 45 -17.30 7.94 22.91
C ARG A 45 -17.76 8.18 24.34
N ALA A 46 -17.57 9.40 24.85
CA ALA A 46 -18.30 9.87 26.04
C ALA A 46 -19.56 10.63 25.60
N ASP A 47 -20.71 10.31 26.20
CA ASP A 47 -21.90 11.15 26.09
C ASP A 47 -21.67 12.46 26.84
N ASP A 48 -22.31 13.54 26.37
CA ASP A 48 -22.15 14.87 26.92
C ASP A 48 -22.62 14.92 28.37
N ALA A 49 -21.70 14.78 29.33
CA ALA A 49 -22.00 14.98 30.74
C ALA A 49 -20.77 15.31 31.60
N ALA A 50 -21.02 16.28 32.49
CA ALA A 50 -20.17 16.95 33.48
C ALA A 50 -19.20 18.03 32.94
N PRO A 51 -19.22 19.26 33.52
CA PRO A 51 -18.27 20.31 33.16
C PRO A 51 -16.85 19.95 33.64
N GLY A 52 -15.87 19.97 32.73
CA GLY A 52 -14.47 19.69 33.05
C GLY A 52 -13.71 19.02 31.91
N MET A 53 -12.43 18.75 32.12
CA MET A 53 -11.64 17.94 31.18
C MET A 53 -12.05 16.46 31.28
N PRO A 54 -12.14 15.72 30.16
CA PRO A 54 -12.35 14.28 30.18
C PRO A 54 -11.13 13.64 30.85
N VAL A 55 -11.36 12.99 31.98
CA VAL A 55 -10.29 12.36 32.75
C VAL A 55 -10.47 10.85 32.81
N GLN A 56 -11.69 10.30 32.77
CA GLN A 56 -11.89 8.87 32.92
C GLN A 56 -11.26 8.06 31.78
N SER A 57 -10.30 7.21 32.13
CA SER A 57 -9.65 6.28 31.20
C SER A 57 -10.23 4.87 31.32
N PHE A 58 -10.11 4.09 30.25
CA PHE A 58 -10.52 2.69 30.18
C PHE A 58 -9.37 1.83 29.67
N THR A 59 -8.98 0.79 30.41
CA THR A 59 -8.05 -0.23 29.89
C THR A 59 -8.79 -1.16 28.94
N ILE A 60 -8.13 -1.50 27.83
CA ILE A 60 -8.68 -2.35 26.77
C ILE A 60 -7.97 -3.70 26.83
N GLU A 61 -8.77 -4.76 26.95
CA GLU A 61 -8.32 -6.16 26.96
C GLU A 61 -9.07 -6.91 25.86
N ALA A 62 -8.41 -7.85 25.19
CA ALA A 62 -9.01 -8.70 24.18
C ALA A 62 -8.58 -10.15 24.38
N ASP A 63 -9.54 -11.02 24.71
CA ASP A 63 -9.30 -12.42 25.06
C ASP A 63 -10.06 -13.37 24.12
N GLY A 64 -9.61 -14.63 24.07
CA GLY A 64 -10.32 -15.73 23.40
C GLY A 64 -9.86 -16.05 21.98
N ALA A 65 -9.10 -15.16 21.34
CA ALA A 65 -8.45 -15.42 20.05
C ALA A 65 -7.21 -16.34 20.22
N PRO A 66 -6.77 -17.07 19.17
CA PRO A 66 -5.58 -17.93 19.23
C PRO A 66 -4.23 -17.17 19.20
N ALA A 67 -4.27 -15.84 19.28
CA ALA A 67 -3.12 -14.95 19.37
C ALA A 67 -3.48 -13.72 20.22
N PRO A 68 -2.48 -13.03 20.81
CA PRO A 68 -2.73 -11.75 21.46
C PRO A 68 -3.17 -10.70 20.44
N ALA A 69 -4.02 -9.76 20.89
CA ALA A 69 -4.39 -8.61 20.06
C ALA A 69 -3.25 -7.59 20.03
N VAL A 70 -3.00 -7.02 18.85
CA VAL A 70 -2.22 -5.80 18.67
C VAL A 70 -3.20 -4.63 18.62
N LEU A 71 -3.03 -3.68 19.55
CA LEU A 71 -3.92 -2.52 19.67
C LEU A 71 -3.20 -1.27 19.13
N ARG A 72 -3.85 -0.59 18.17
CA ARG A 72 -3.36 0.66 17.59
C ARG A 72 -4.45 1.72 17.66
N ALA A 73 -4.13 2.94 18.08
CA ALA A 73 -5.05 4.06 17.97
C ALA A 73 -5.29 4.38 16.50
N VAL A 74 -6.54 4.58 16.10
CA VAL A 74 -6.86 5.12 14.78
C VAL A 74 -6.84 6.63 14.88
N GLU A 75 -5.70 7.21 14.53
CA GLU A 75 -5.49 8.65 14.57
C GLU A 75 -6.13 9.35 13.36
N LEU A 76 -6.58 10.57 13.62
CA LEU A 76 -7.22 11.39 12.61
C LEU A 76 -6.19 12.27 11.92
N MET A 77 -6.15 12.20 10.60
CA MET A 77 -5.22 12.91 9.76
C MET A 77 -5.92 14.05 9.02
N PRO A 78 -5.25 15.20 8.84
CA PRO A 78 -5.83 16.31 8.10
C PRO A 78 -5.97 15.93 6.62
N SER A 79 -7.11 16.29 6.04
CA SER A 79 -7.39 16.19 4.62
C SER A 79 -7.88 17.54 4.13
N ASP A 80 -6.95 18.40 3.76
CA ASP A 80 -7.29 19.70 3.17
C ASP A 80 -7.75 19.55 1.71
N TYR A 81 -7.45 18.41 1.06
CA TYR A 81 -7.85 18.11 -0.30
C TYR A 81 -8.43 16.69 -0.44
N PRO A 82 -9.71 16.47 -0.07
CA PRO A 82 -10.31 15.13 -0.04
C PRO A 82 -10.55 14.51 -1.43
N CYS A 83 -10.84 15.33 -2.45
CA CYS A 83 -11.18 14.85 -3.79
C CYS A 83 -11.12 15.97 -4.85
N TYR A 84 -11.04 15.57 -6.12
CA TYR A 84 -11.25 16.46 -7.28
C TYR A 84 -12.74 16.82 -7.46
N GLU A 85 -13.03 17.81 -8.31
CA GLU A 85 -14.40 18.18 -8.69
C GLU A 85 -15.17 17.03 -9.38
N SER A 86 -14.45 16.12 -10.05
CA SER A 86 -15.01 14.95 -10.73
C SER A 86 -15.44 13.81 -9.80
N ALA A 87 -15.34 13.99 -8.48
CA ALA A 87 -15.72 12.98 -7.49
C ALA A 87 -17.18 12.55 -7.66
N ASP A 88 -17.40 11.24 -7.70
CA ASP A 88 -18.73 10.62 -7.74
C ASP A 88 -19.50 10.75 -6.41
N GLU A 89 -20.72 10.20 -6.36
CA GLU A 89 -21.58 10.20 -5.18
C GLU A 89 -21.17 9.20 -4.07
N HIS A 90 -20.22 8.30 -4.31
CA HIS A 90 -19.81 7.24 -3.37
C HIS A 90 -18.63 7.64 -2.48
N TYR A 91 -18.27 8.93 -2.46
CA TYR A 91 -17.38 9.48 -1.44
C TYR A 91 -18.12 9.60 -0.11
N ILE A 92 -17.42 9.34 0.99
CA ILE A 92 -17.98 9.53 2.34
C ILE A 92 -18.30 11.00 2.57
N THR A 93 -17.41 11.88 2.12
CA THR A 93 -17.57 13.33 2.12
C THR A 93 -16.67 13.96 1.06
N LYS A 94 -17.05 15.14 0.58
CA LYS A 94 -16.23 15.98 -0.33
C LYS A 94 -15.64 17.20 0.40
N GLU A 95 -15.94 17.35 1.68
CA GLU A 95 -15.51 18.48 2.50
C GLU A 95 -14.15 18.19 3.18
N PRO A 96 -13.25 19.18 3.27
CA PRO A 96 -12.03 19.08 4.05
C PRO A 96 -12.29 18.80 5.54
N GLY A 97 -11.34 18.14 6.21
CA GLY A 97 -11.51 17.80 7.61
C GLY A 97 -10.49 16.81 8.16
N LEU A 98 -10.85 16.16 9.27
CA LEU A 98 -10.04 15.15 9.95
C LEU A 98 -10.57 13.75 9.62
N PHE A 99 -9.72 12.89 9.07
CA PHE A 99 -10.08 11.58 8.54
C PHE A 99 -9.33 10.47 9.29
N PRO A 100 -9.99 9.38 9.70
CA PRO A 100 -9.32 8.25 10.36
C PRO A 100 -8.44 7.50 9.35
N ASP A 101 -7.14 7.42 9.59
CA ASP A 101 -6.23 6.67 8.72
C ASP A 101 -5.00 6.09 9.42
N LEU A 102 -4.25 6.90 10.16
CA LEU A 102 -2.99 6.47 10.80
C LEU A 102 -3.28 5.44 11.90
N LEU A 103 -2.56 4.32 11.89
CA LEU A 103 -2.57 3.33 12.98
C LEU A 103 -1.35 3.54 13.88
N ALA A 104 -1.53 4.33 14.93
CA ALA A 104 -0.46 4.65 15.88
C ALA A 104 -0.38 3.62 17.03
N PRO A 105 0.82 3.26 17.53
CA PRO A 105 0.94 2.46 18.74
C PRO A 105 0.27 3.15 19.93
N LEU A 106 -0.40 2.38 20.79
CA LEU A 106 -0.85 2.88 22.07
C LEU A 106 0.29 2.82 23.09
N GLU A 107 0.59 3.93 23.79
CA GLU A 107 1.61 3.96 24.85
C GLU A 107 1.27 3.02 26.02
N ALA A 108 -0.03 2.88 26.31
CA ALA A 108 -0.61 1.90 27.21
C ALA A 108 -1.91 1.40 26.58
N PRO A 109 -2.37 0.17 26.86
CA PRO A 109 -3.62 -0.38 26.31
C PRO A 109 -4.82 0.29 26.99
N ALA A 110 -4.94 1.60 26.91
CA ALA A 110 -5.96 2.40 27.54
C ALA A 110 -6.37 3.57 26.64
N VAL A 111 -7.63 3.96 26.76
CA VAL A 111 -8.22 5.09 26.02
C VAL A 111 -8.97 6.00 26.97
N THR A 112 -9.05 7.29 26.62
CA THR A 112 -9.89 8.27 27.31
C THR A 112 -11.01 8.69 26.36
N PRO A 113 -12.24 8.20 26.55
CA PRO A 113 -13.37 8.63 25.72
C PRO A 113 -13.60 10.13 25.82
N LEU A 114 -13.80 10.76 24.65
CA LEU A 114 -13.97 12.20 24.53
C LEU A 114 -15.44 12.55 24.22
N PRO A 115 -15.95 13.67 24.76
CA PRO A 115 -17.29 14.15 24.44
C PRO A 115 -17.36 14.58 22.99
N ARG A 116 -18.56 14.45 22.39
CA ARG A 116 -18.90 14.91 21.03
C ARG A 116 -18.05 14.34 19.88
N GLN A 117 -17.24 13.31 20.14
CA GLN A 117 -16.45 12.67 19.10
C GLN A 117 -16.38 11.15 19.28
N TYR A 118 -16.59 10.43 18.19
CA TYR A 118 -16.23 9.02 18.08
C TYR A 118 -14.74 8.89 17.81
N ARG A 119 -14.11 7.91 18.47
CA ARG A 119 -12.73 7.48 18.24
C ARG A 119 -12.69 5.96 18.21
N SER A 120 -11.62 5.38 17.69
CA SER A 120 -11.45 3.94 17.66
C SER A 120 -10.04 3.47 17.98
N VAL A 121 -9.98 2.24 18.49
CA VAL A 121 -8.77 1.41 18.52
C VAL A 121 -8.94 0.33 17.47
N TRP A 122 -7.95 0.18 16.60
CA TRP A 122 -7.80 -0.96 15.71
C TRP A 122 -7.25 -2.14 16.49
N LEU A 123 -7.97 -3.26 16.48
CA LEU A 123 -7.53 -4.51 17.08
C LEU A 123 -7.25 -5.50 15.96
N SER A 124 -6.02 -5.97 15.87
CA SER A 124 -5.62 -7.00 14.91
C SER A 124 -5.00 -8.22 15.57
N TRP A 125 -5.22 -9.38 14.99
CA TRP A 125 -4.67 -10.67 15.43
C TRP A 125 -3.95 -11.34 14.27
N ASP A 126 -2.63 -11.52 14.39
CA ASP A 126 -1.85 -12.34 13.46
C ASP A 126 -2.07 -13.81 13.81
N ILE A 127 -2.90 -14.50 13.02
CA ILE A 127 -3.31 -15.88 13.32
C ILE A 127 -2.14 -16.82 13.05
N PRO A 128 -1.65 -17.58 14.05
CA PRO A 128 -0.51 -18.47 13.86
C PRO A 128 -0.78 -19.46 12.73
N ALA A 129 0.25 -19.76 11.96
CA ALA A 129 0.14 -20.66 10.83
C ALA A 129 -0.28 -22.08 11.27
N ASP A 130 0.03 -22.46 12.50
CA ASP A 130 -0.31 -23.72 13.16
C ASP A 130 -1.53 -23.65 14.10
N ALA A 131 -2.27 -22.53 14.12
CA ALA A 131 -3.47 -22.38 14.94
C ALA A 131 -4.47 -23.53 14.69
N ALA A 132 -5.19 -23.94 15.74
CA ALA A 132 -6.25 -24.94 15.58
C ALA A 132 -7.41 -24.33 14.78
N PRO A 133 -7.97 -25.04 13.79
CA PRO A 133 -9.17 -24.58 13.11
C PRO A 133 -10.38 -24.65 14.06
N GLY A 134 -11.29 -23.69 13.95
CA GLY A 134 -12.48 -23.66 14.79
C GLY A 134 -13.04 -22.27 15.01
N ALA A 135 -14.11 -22.22 15.80
CA ALA A 135 -14.74 -20.98 16.25
C ALA A 135 -14.16 -20.57 17.61
N TYR A 136 -13.68 -19.34 17.69
CA TYR A 136 -13.12 -18.71 18.87
C TYR A 136 -14.04 -17.57 19.31
N GLU A 137 -14.54 -17.64 20.55
CA GLU A 137 -15.37 -16.58 21.13
C GLU A 137 -14.46 -15.48 21.68
N VAL A 138 -14.37 -14.38 20.93
CA VAL A 138 -13.51 -13.25 21.29
C VAL A 138 -14.29 -12.24 22.11
N ALA A 139 -13.70 -11.79 23.21
CA ALA A 139 -14.26 -10.76 24.08
C ALA A 139 -13.31 -9.56 24.14
N VAL A 140 -13.79 -8.40 23.71
CA VAL A 140 -13.09 -7.13 23.85
C VAL A 140 -13.73 -6.35 24.99
N THR A 141 -12.96 -6.07 26.04
CA THR A 141 -13.45 -5.44 27.26
C THR A 141 -12.75 -4.12 27.52
N ALA A 142 -13.52 -3.04 27.71
CA ALA A 142 -13.06 -1.76 28.20
C ALA A 142 -13.42 -1.64 29.70
N ARG A 143 -12.43 -1.56 30.58
CA ARG A 143 -12.62 -1.44 32.04
C ARG A 143 -12.24 -0.06 32.52
N ALA A 144 -13.12 0.61 33.25
CA ALA A 144 -12.83 1.94 33.78
C ALA A 144 -11.69 1.86 34.80
N VAL A 145 -10.75 2.81 34.71
CA VAL A 145 -9.63 2.94 35.64
C VAL A 145 -10.11 3.68 36.90
N GLU A 146 -10.08 3.00 38.05
CA GLU A 146 -10.54 3.56 39.34
C GLU A 146 -9.62 4.66 39.87
N GLU A 147 -8.31 4.46 39.74
CA GLU A 147 -7.28 5.37 40.24
C GLU A 147 -6.22 5.58 39.17
N GLN A 148 -5.98 6.83 38.81
CA GLN A 148 -4.95 7.20 37.84
C GLN A 148 -4.20 8.45 38.31
N ARG A 149 -2.89 8.42 38.14
CA ARG A 149 -2.02 9.57 38.39
C ARG A 149 -1.91 10.38 37.11
N MET A 150 -2.42 11.61 37.15
CA MET A 150 -2.29 12.56 36.06
C MET A 150 -0.83 13.01 35.88
N PRO A 151 -0.43 13.47 34.68
CA PRO A 151 0.94 13.96 34.44
C PRO A 151 1.39 15.09 35.36
N ASN A 152 0.46 15.89 35.89
CA ASN A 152 0.72 16.94 36.87
C ASN A 152 0.90 16.42 38.32
N GLY A 153 0.91 15.09 38.52
CA GLY A 153 1.06 14.42 39.81
C GLY A 153 -0.21 14.27 40.62
N VAL A 154 -1.34 14.86 40.19
CA VAL A 154 -2.63 14.74 40.88
C VAL A 154 -3.16 13.31 40.74
N LEU A 155 -3.56 12.72 41.87
CA LEU A 155 -4.25 11.45 41.88
C LEU A 155 -5.75 11.69 41.64
N TYR A 156 -6.26 11.20 40.52
CA TYR A 156 -7.67 11.20 40.22
C TYR A 156 -8.27 9.85 40.62
N ARG A 157 -9.38 9.88 41.36
CA ARG A 157 -10.16 8.72 41.75
C ARG A 157 -11.61 8.94 41.33
N ASP A 158 -12.16 7.99 40.60
CA ASP A 158 -13.58 7.96 40.29
C ASP A 158 -14.22 6.77 41.00
N ALA A 159 -15.04 7.03 42.01
CA ALA A 159 -15.73 5.98 42.74
C ALA A 159 -16.80 5.27 41.87
N ASP A 160 -17.32 5.95 40.84
CA ASP A 160 -18.28 5.38 39.90
C ASP A 160 -17.60 4.49 38.84
N ALA A 161 -16.25 4.50 38.76
CA ALA A 161 -15.50 3.62 37.88
C ALA A 161 -15.38 2.18 38.41
N ALA A 162 -15.59 1.97 39.72
CA ALA A 162 -15.44 0.66 40.33
C ALA A 162 -16.42 -0.36 39.71
N GLY A 163 -15.87 -1.39 39.06
CA GLY A 163 -16.64 -2.43 38.36
C GLY A 163 -17.31 -1.97 37.06
N LEU A 164 -17.12 -0.74 36.60
CA LEU A 164 -17.64 -0.27 35.32
C LEU A 164 -16.83 -0.87 34.17
N ALA A 165 -17.47 -1.74 33.40
CA ALA A 165 -16.85 -2.37 32.23
C ALA A 165 -17.86 -2.54 31.09
N PHE A 166 -17.35 -2.47 29.86
CA PHE A 166 -18.10 -2.71 28.63
C PHE A 166 -17.44 -3.86 27.89
N THR A 167 -18.18 -4.94 27.63
CA THR A 167 -17.67 -6.11 26.90
C THR A 167 -18.44 -6.30 25.61
N CYS A 168 -17.72 -6.29 24.49
CA CYS A 168 -18.25 -6.64 23.17
C CYS A 168 -17.75 -8.02 22.77
N ARG A 169 -18.55 -8.79 22.03
CA ARG A 169 -18.22 -10.16 21.63
C ARG A 169 -18.46 -10.38 20.14
N PHE A 170 -17.62 -11.23 19.55
CA PHE A 170 -17.81 -11.74 18.20
C PHE A 170 -17.15 -13.13 18.09
N THR A 171 -17.50 -13.87 17.05
CA THR A 171 -16.91 -15.19 16.79
C THR A 171 -15.85 -15.08 15.69
N LEU A 172 -14.60 -15.35 16.02
CA LEU A 172 -13.51 -15.50 15.06
C LEU A 172 -13.47 -16.94 14.54
N CYS A 173 -13.64 -17.15 13.25
CA CYS A 173 -13.68 -18.47 12.62
C CYS A 173 -12.36 -18.74 11.89
N VAL A 174 -11.48 -19.54 12.49
CA VAL A 174 -10.21 -19.93 11.89
C VAL A 174 -10.42 -21.15 10.99
N GLY A 175 -10.23 -20.97 9.69
CA GLY A 175 -10.37 -22.03 8.69
C GLY A 175 -9.28 -23.10 8.79
N ARG A 176 -9.58 -24.31 8.30
CA ARG A 176 -8.65 -25.41 8.09
C ARG A 176 -7.68 -25.12 6.95
N ALA A 177 -8.04 -24.32 5.95
CA ALA A 177 -7.10 -24.06 4.87
C ALA A 177 -5.89 -23.21 5.33
N ARG A 178 -4.73 -23.49 4.74
CA ARG A 178 -3.67 -22.49 4.56
C ARG A 178 -3.83 -21.94 3.16
N LEU A 179 -3.94 -20.63 3.01
CA LEU A 179 -4.09 -20.03 1.69
C LEU A 179 -2.82 -20.21 0.86
N PRO A 180 -2.94 -20.39 -0.47
CA PRO A 180 -1.78 -20.47 -1.36
C PRO A 180 -0.93 -19.20 -1.24
N ALA A 181 0.35 -19.27 -1.61
CA ALA A 181 1.19 -18.07 -1.70
C ALA A 181 0.57 -17.05 -2.67
N GLN A 182 0.85 -15.77 -2.46
CA GLN A 182 0.40 -14.73 -3.37
C GLN A 182 1.02 -14.93 -4.76
N THR A 183 0.18 -14.99 -5.78
CA THR A 183 0.59 -15.10 -7.19
C THR A 183 0.52 -13.75 -7.92
N LEU A 184 -0.26 -12.80 -7.38
CA LEU A 184 -0.29 -11.42 -7.87
C LEU A 184 1.06 -10.76 -7.62
N LEU A 185 1.65 -10.19 -8.67
CA LEU A 185 2.81 -9.32 -8.51
C LEU A 185 2.33 -7.96 -8.02
N HIS A 186 2.78 -7.55 -6.84
CA HIS A 186 2.30 -6.36 -6.17
C HIS A 186 3.47 -5.45 -5.87
N THR A 187 3.43 -4.26 -6.46
CA THR A 187 4.38 -3.18 -6.16
C THR A 187 3.65 -1.93 -5.71
N GLU A 188 4.21 -1.31 -4.68
CA GLU A 188 3.98 0.09 -4.39
C GLU A 188 5.32 0.80 -4.35
N TRP A 189 5.47 1.85 -5.16
CA TRP A 189 6.79 2.44 -5.34
C TRP A 189 7.35 2.99 -4.03
N PHE A 190 8.53 2.48 -3.73
CA PHE A 190 9.31 2.75 -2.54
C PHE A 190 10.30 3.89 -2.81
N HIS A 191 10.18 4.97 -2.04
CA HIS A 191 10.97 6.19 -2.21
C HIS A 191 12.05 6.26 -1.12
N ALA A 192 13.22 5.69 -1.39
CA ALA A 192 14.36 5.68 -0.47
C ALA A 192 14.87 7.10 -0.16
N ASP A 193 14.81 8.00 -1.13
CA ASP A 193 15.22 9.41 -0.98
C ASP A 193 14.27 10.20 -0.06
N CYS A 194 12.97 9.87 -0.04
CA CYS A 194 12.01 10.45 0.89
C CYS A 194 12.32 10.05 2.35
N LEU A 195 12.80 8.83 2.59
CA LEU A 195 13.21 8.39 3.93
C LEU A 195 14.45 9.14 4.42
N ALA A 196 15.49 9.23 3.59
CA ALA A 196 16.67 10.02 3.92
C ALA A 196 16.31 11.50 4.21
N SER A 197 15.45 12.10 3.38
CA SER A 197 14.99 13.48 3.56
C SER A 197 14.19 13.68 4.84
N TYR A 198 13.18 12.83 5.10
CA TYR A 198 12.29 12.97 6.25
C TYR A 198 13.04 12.81 7.58
N TYR A 199 13.91 11.80 7.68
CA TYR A 199 14.66 11.53 8.90
C TYR A 199 15.93 12.39 9.06
N GLY A 200 16.27 13.22 8.05
CA GLY A 200 17.43 14.09 8.08
C GLY A 200 18.77 13.33 8.14
N VAL A 201 18.84 12.16 7.49
CA VAL A 201 20.02 11.28 7.50
C VAL A 201 20.71 11.27 6.13
N ALA A 202 22.02 11.02 6.12
CA ALA A 202 22.77 10.93 4.87
C ALA A 202 22.30 9.72 4.04
N PRO A 203 22.06 9.87 2.72
CA PRO A 203 21.71 8.77 1.84
C PRO A 203 22.70 7.60 1.96
N LEU A 204 22.14 6.41 2.17
CA LEU A 204 22.87 5.13 2.26
C LEU A 204 23.91 5.07 3.40
N SER A 205 23.79 5.92 4.42
CA SER A 205 24.46 5.73 5.70
C SER A 205 23.90 4.49 6.44
N GLU A 206 24.60 4.00 7.47
CA GLU A 206 24.12 2.85 8.26
C GLU A 206 22.74 3.11 8.89
N GLU A 207 22.50 4.33 9.34
CA GLU A 207 21.18 4.70 9.88
C GLU A 207 20.10 4.71 8.78
N HIS A 208 20.44 5.21 7.59
CA HIS A 208 19.52 5.11 6.46
C HIS A 208 19.22 3.65 6.11
N TRP A 209 20.22 2.77 6.06
CA TRP A 209 20.02 1.34 5.82
C TRP A 209 19.12 0.67 6.86
N ARG A 210 19.26 1.03 8.15
CA ARG A 210 18.37 0.55 9.21
C ARG A 210 16.92 0.95 8.95
N ILE A 211 16.69 2.21 8.55
CA ILE A 211 15.35 2.72 8.20
C ILE A 211 14.82 1.99 6.95
N LEU A 212 15.64 1.85 5.90
CA LEU A 212 15.29 1.12 4.69
C LEU A 212 14.86 -0.31 5.00
N GLU A 213 15.62 -1.03 5.82
CA GLU A 213 15.28 -2.40 6.24
C GLU A 213 13.94 -2.46 6.98
N ASN A 214 13.65 -1.53 7.89
CA ASN A 214 12.36 -1.49 8.58
C ASN A 214 11.19 -1.28 7.62
N PHE A 215 11.34 -0.39 6.64
CA PHE A 215 10.29 -0.12 5.66
C PHE A 215 10.11 -1.25 4.64
N ILE A 216 11.21 -1.89 4.19
CA ILE A 216 11.18 -3.08 3.32
C ILE A 216 10.54 -4.24 4.05
N ARG A 217 10.88 -4.44 5.34
CA ARG A 217 10.26 -5.47 6.19
C ARG A 217 8.75 -5.31 6.23
N ALA A 218 8.24 -4.13 6.57
CA ALA A 218 6.79 -3.91 6.60
C ALA A 218 6.15 -4.04 5.20
N ALA A 219 6.83 -3.58 4.14
CA ALA A 219 6.31 -3.71 2.77
C ALA A 219 6.06 -5.18 2.41
N GLY A 220 7.04 -6.04 2.63
CA GLY A 220 6.96 -7.46 2.25
C GLY A 220 6.22 -8.35 3.24
N GLU A 221 6.41 -8.15 4.55
CA GLU A 221 5.83 -9.02 5.58
C GLU A 221 4.42 -8.61 6.00
N GLU A 222 4.05 -7.32 5.89
CA GLU A 222 2.78 -6.81 6.41
C GLU A 222 1.83 -6.28 5.32
N HIS A 223 2.34 -5.77 4.20
CA HIS A 223 1.53 -5.12 3.16
C HIS A 223 1.48 -5.91 1.84
N GLY A 224 2.04 -7.12 1.81
CA GLY A 224 1.97 -8.03 0.67
C GLY A 224 2.67 -7.53 -0.59
N ILE A 225 3.64 -6.59 -0.46
CA ILE A 225 4.46 -6.12 -1.58
C ILE A 225 5.55 -7.15 -1.85
N ASN A 226 5.50 -7.80 -3.01
CA ASN A 226 6.49 -8.81 -3.40
C ASN A 226 7.43 -8.31 -4.52
N MET A 227 7.24 -7.08 -4.99
CA MET A 227 8.04 -6.42 -6.02
C MET A 227 8.38 -4.99 -5.58
N LEU A 228 9.64 -4.58 -5.70
CA LEU A 228 10.08 -3.29 -5.16
C LEU A 228 10.88 -2.44 -6.15
N LEU A 229 10.48 -1.17 -6.27
CA LEU A 229 11.21 -0.14 -7.00
C LEU A 229 12.63 0.00 -6.46
N THR A 230 13.60 -0.37 -7.30
CA THR A 230 15.00 -0.45 -6.97
C THR A 230 15.75 0.72 -7.60
N PRO A 231 16.23 1.70 -6.80
CA PRO A 231 16.94 2.88 -7.28
C PRO A 231 18.39 2.55 -7.64
N VAL A 232 18.61 1.76 -8.70
CA VAL A 232 19.96 1.55 -9.25
C VAL A 232 20.64 2.88 -9.54
N PHE A 233 19.85 3.85 -10.00
CA PHE A 233 20.12 5.28 -10.02
C PHE A 233 18.96 6.04 -9.37
N THR A 234 19.13 7.35 -9.16
CA THR A 234 18.08 8.19 -8.56
C THR A 234 16.84 8.19 -9.46
N PRO A 235 15.67 7.71 -8.98
CA PRO A 235 14.49 7.54 -9.81
C PRO A 235 14.05 8.87 -10.44
N PRO A 236 13.77 8.92 -11.76
CA PRO A 236 13.33 10.13 -12.44
C PRO A 236 11.80 10.28 -12.42
N LEU A 237 11.19 9.95 -11.29
CA LEU A 237 9.73 9.90 -11.08
C LEU A 237 9.26 11.11 -10.27
N ASP A 238 8.11 11.66 -10.64
CA ASP A 238 7.52 12.91 -10.12
C ASP A 238 8.61 13.95 -9.81
N THR A 239 9.39 14.28 -10.84
CA THR A 239 10.54 15.21 -10.75
C THR A 239 10.34 16.34 -11.74
N ALA A 240 10.50 17.59 -11.28
CA ALA A 240 10.39 18.75 -12.14
C ALA A 240 11.37 18.67 -13.33
N VAL A 241 10.97 19.17 -14.50
CA VAL A 241 11.88 19.31 -15.64
C VAL A 241 13.07 20.19 -15.22
N ASN A 242 14.29 19.70 -15.46
CA ASN A 242 15.55 20.29 -14.97
C ASN A 242 15.73 20.31 -13.44
N GLY A 243 14.85 19.64 -12.69
CA GLY A 243 14.97 19.43 -11.26
C GLY A 243 15.71 18.14 -10.92
N GLU A 244 16.04 17.97 -9.64
CA GLU A 244 16.68 16.77 -9.12
C GLU A 244 16.06 16.39 -7.77
N ARG A 245 15.95 15.08 -7.55
CA ARG A 245 15.65 14.51 -6.23
C ARG A 245 16.95 14.32 -5.44
N LEU A 246 16.82 14.13 -4.13
CA LEU A 246 17.94 13.74 -3.28
C LEU A 246 18.56 12.44 -3.85
N THR A 247 19.87 12.46 -4.08
CA THR A 247 20.55 11.34 -4.74
C THR A 247 20.51 10.09 -3.86
N VAL A 248 19.82 9.06 -4.33
CA VAL A 248 20.00 7.67 -3.89
C VAL A 248 20.35 6.84 -5.11
N GLN A 249 21.51 6.18 -5.05
CA GLN A 249 22.07 5.42 -6.17
C GLN A 249 22.75 4.16 -5.61
N LEU A 250 22.20 3.00 -5.95
CA LEU A 250 22.68 1.70 -5.46
C LEU A 250 23.83 1.12 -6.29
N VAL A 251 24.12 1.67 -7.46
CA VAL A 251 25.26 1.26 -8.28
C VAL A 251 26.31 2.35 -8.31
N ASP A 252 27.51 2.05 -7.85
CA ASP A 252 28.64 2.96 -8.01
C ASP A 252 29.11 2.95 -9.46
N VAL A 253 29.29 4.12 -10.06
CA VAL A 253 29.76 4.25 -11.46
C VAL A 253 31.14 4.88 -11.45
N ARG A 254 32.08 4.28 -12.18
CA ARG A 254 33.39 4.87 -12.46
C ARG A 254 33.64 4.91 -13.95
N ARG A 255 34.29 5.97 -14.43
CA ARG A 255 34.73 6.11 -15.80
C ARG A 255 36.19 6.56 -15.81
N ASP A 256 37.08 5.65 -16.17
CA ASP A 256 38.53 5.90 -16.23
C ASP A 256 39.01 5.66 -17.66
N ALA A 257 39.72 6.64 -18.23
CA ALA A 257 40.22 6.58 -19.62
C ALA A 257 39.14 6.19 -20.66
N GLY A 258 37.89 6.62 -20.42
CA GLY A 258 36.75 6.36 -21.29
C GLY A 258 36.03 5.02 -21.07
N VAL A 259 36.51 4.15 -20.18
CA VAL A 259 35.91 2.84 -19.88
C VAL A 259 35.08 2.88 -18.61
N TYR A 260 33.86 2.34 -18.66
CA TYR A 260 32.97 2.26 -17.49
C TYR A 260 33.26 1.01 -16.64
N SER A 261 33.17 1.16 -15.32
CA SER A 261 33.11 0.06 -14.37
C SER A 261 32.07 0.34 -13.29
N PHE A 262 31.51 -0.73 -12.72
CA PHE A 262 30.34 -0.67 -11.84
C PHE A 262 30.58 -1.41 -10.52
N GLY A 263 30.21 -0.77 -9.41
CA GLY A 263 30.20 -1.36 -8.07
C GLY A 263 28.78 -1.74 -7.65
N PHE A 264 28.59 -2.99 -7.24
CA PHE A 264 27.26 -3.57 -6.95
C PHE A 264 27.05 -3.91 -5.46
N GLU A 265 27.92 -3.48 -4.56
CA GLU A 265 27.85 -3.83 -3.14
C GLU A 265 26.57 -3.32 -2.47
N LYS A 266 26.23 -2.05 -2.67
CA LYS A 266 24.98 -1.43 -2.16
C LYS A 266 23.74 -2.11 -2.76
N LEU A 267 23.74 -2.40 -4.06
CA LEU A 267 22.68 -3.16 -4.71
C LEU A 267 22.55 -4.58 -4.14
N GLY A 268 23.67 -5.25 -3.84
CA GLY A 268 23.68 -6.55 -3.19
C GLY A 268 23.06 -6.51 -1.78
N ARG A 269 23.37 -5.47 -0.99
CA ARG A 269 22.73 -5.24 0.32
C ARG A 269 21.22 -5.05 0.17
N TRP A 270 20.79 -4.20 -0.75
CA TRP A 270 19.37 -3.98 -1.07
C TRP A 270 18.65 -5.28 -1.47
N ALA A 271 19.21 -6.00 -2.44
CA ALA A 271 18.70 -7.28 -2.94
C ALA A 271 18.56 -8.32 -1.81
N GLY A 272 19.55 -8.38 -0.91
CA GLY A 272 19.53 -9.25 0.26
C GLY A 272 18.45 -8.89 1.28
N LEU A 273 18.21 -7.59 1.52
CA LEU A 273 17.11 -7.13 2.37
C LEU A 273 15.75 -7.47 1.76
N CYS A 274 15.56 -7.21 0.47
CA CYS A 274 14.33 -7.55 -0.25
C CYS A 274 13.99 -9.04 -0.09
N ARG A 275 14.91 -9.95 -0.43
CA ARG A 275 14.67 -11.40 -0.34
C ARG A 275 14.40 -11.87 1.09
N ARG A 276 15.10 -11.29 2.08
CA ARG A 276 14.92 -11.64 3.49
C ARG A 276 13.48 -11.41 3.95
N HIS A 277 12.83 -10.39 3.39
CA HIS A 277 11.50 -9.94 3.78
C HIS A 277 10.41 -10.27 2.73
N GLY A 278 10.62 -11.29 1.89
CA GLY A 278 9.59 -11.79 0.98
C GLY A 278 9.36 -10.97 -0.29
N VAL A 279 10.23 -9.99 -0.58
CA VAL A 279 10.26 -9.30 -1.87
C VAL A 279 11.08 -10.14 -2.84
N GLU A 280 10.39 -10.90 -3.68
CA GLU A 280 10.98 -11.87 -4.63
C GLU A 280 11.28 -11.25 -6.00
N TYR A 281 10.76 -10.05 -6.28
CA TYR A 281 10.90 -9.36 -7.56
C TYR A 281 11.49 -7.97 -7.37
N LEU A 282 12.30 -7.52 -8.33
CA LEU A 282 12.78 -6.13 -8.38
C LEU A 282 12.26 -5.47 -9.66
N GLU A 283 11.84 -4.21 -9.53
CA GLU A 283 11.66 -3.34 -10.69
C GLU A 283 12.77 -2.30 -10.70
N ILE A 284 13.53 -2.26 -11.80
CA ILE A 284 14.60 -1.30 -11.99
C ILE A 284 13.97 0.02 -12.40
N ALA A 285 14.24 1.06 -11.61
CA ALA A 285 13.70 2.39 -11.86
C ALA A 285 13.93 2.84 -13.31
N HIS A 286 12.96 3.59 -13.84
CA HIS A 286 12.88 4.04 -15.23
C HIS A 286 14.23 4.52 -15.79
N LEU A 287 14.58 3.98 -16.96
CA LEU A 287 15.82 4.33 -17.65
C LEU A 287 15.79 5.75 -18.25
N PHE A 288 14.61 6.37 -18.34
CA PHE A 288 14.42 7.71 -18.87
C PHE A 288 13.44 8.50 -18.02
N THR A 289 13.39 9.82 -18.22
CA THR A 289 12.49 10.70 -17.47
C THR A 289 11.02 10.36 -17.69
N GLN A 290 10.21 10.54 -16.64
CA GLN A 290 8.75 10.47 -16.72
C GLN A 290 8.17 11.49 -17.72
N TRP A 291 6.96 11.24 -18.22
CA TRP A 291 6.23 12.11 -19.16
C TRP A 291 6.98 12.33 -20.46
N GLY A 292 7.17 11.23 -21.18
CA GLY A 292 7.58 11.25 -22.58
C GLY A 292 9.05 10.99 -22.85
N ALA A 293 9.81 10.48 -21.86
CA ALA A 293 11.16 9.94 -22.07
C ALA A 293 12.09 10.90 -22.83
N HIS A 294 12.03 12.21 -22.54
CA HIS A 294 12.78 13.21 -23.28
C HIS A 294 14.27 13.24 -22.92
N ALA A 295 14.61 12.91 -21.68
CA ALA A 295 15.96 13.02 -21.15
C ALA A 295 16.36 11.80 -20.31
N THR A 296 17.64 11.77 -19.93
CA THR A 296 18.21 10.74 -19.06
C THR A 296 17.94 11.02 -17.58
N PRO A 297 17.89 9.99 -16.71
CA PRO A 297 17.86 10.18 -15.27
C PRO A 297 19.18 10.80 -14.76
N LYS A 298 19.15 11.32 -13.54
CA LYS A 298 20.37 11.76 -12.85
C LYS A 298 21.25 10.56 -12.54
N ILE A 299 22.50 10.57 -13.03
CA ILE A 299 23.50 9.56 -12.71
C ILE A 299 24.78 10.24 -12.24
N MET A 300 25.26 9.84 -11.06
CA MET A 300 26.53 10.28 -10.50
C MET A 300 27.61 9.25 -10.79
N ALA A 301 28.82 9.70 -11.11
CA ALA A 301 29.97 8.83 -11.35
C ALA A 301 31.28 9.48 -10.88
N VAL A 302 32.26 8.65 -10.55
CA VAL A 302 33.65 9.09 -10.40
C VAL A 302 34.31 9.04 -11.78
N VAL A 303 34.62 10.21 -12.34
CA VAL A 303 35.30 10.35 -13.63
C VAL A 303 36.72 10.86 -13.37
N ASP A 304 37.71 10.04 -13.74
CA ASP A 304 39.13 10.33 -13.54
C ASP A 304 39.46 10.79 -12.09
N GLY A 305 38.89 10.07 -11.11
CA GLY A 305 39.08 10.33 -9.68
C GLY A 305 38.21 11.44 -9.06
N GLN A 306 37.29 12.06 -9.80
CA GLN A 306 36.40 13.11 -9.29
C GLN A 306 34.92 12.74 -9.45
N GLU A 307 34.13 12.92 -8.39
CA GLU A 307 32.68 12.74 -8.46
C GLU A 307 32.03 13.84 -9.31
N ARG A 308 31.20 13.43 -10.28
CA ARG A 308 30.49 14.32 -11.20
C ARG A 308 29.13 13.73 -11.56
N ARG A 309 28.16 14.60 -11.84
CA ARG A 309 26.93 14.23 -12.53
C ARG A 309 27.25 14.03 -14.01
N ILE A 310 27.06 12.83 -14.54
CA ILE A 310 27.37 12.49 -15.94
C ILE A 310 26.13 12.43 -16.84
N PHE A 311 24.95 12.27 -16.26
CA PHE A 311 23.66 12.27 -16.95
C PHE A 311 22.59 13.00 -16.12
N GLY A 312 21.57 13.50 -16.79
CA GLY A 312 20.45 14.26 -16.21
C GLY A 312 19.54 14.86 -17.28
N TRP A 313 18.66 15.78 -16.88
CA TRP A 313 17.68 16.44 -17.76
C TRP A 313 18.29 17.16 -18.97
N ASP A 314 19.54 17.60 -18.86
CA ASP A 314 20.32 18.26 -19.91
C ASP A 314 20.86 17.31 -20.98
N VAL A 315 20.77 15.99 -20.76
CA VAL A 315 21.17 14.98 -21.75
C VAL A 315 19.92 14.35 -22.38
N PRO A 316 19.72 14.49 -23.71
CA PRO A 316 18.58 13.90 -24.41
C PRO A 316 18.56 12.38 -24.32
N ALA A 317 17.37 11.79 -24.30
CA ALA A 317 17.21 10.34 -24.24
C ALA A 317 17.91 9.60 -25.39
N ALA A 318 17.94 10.19 -26.59
CA ALA A 318 18.60 9.61 -27.77
C ALA A 318 20.12 9.87 -27.84
N SER A 319 20.76 10.30 -26.74
CA SER A 319 22.19 10.59 -26.70
C SER A 319 23.03 9.34 -26.98
N ALA A 320 23.98 9.44 -27.92
CA ALA A 320 24.95 8.39 -28.20
C ALA A 320 25.88 8.12 -27.00
N GLU A 321 26.13 9.12 -26.17
CA GLU A 321 26.92 8.95 -24.94
C GLU A 321 26.16 8.14 -23.90
N TYR A 322 24.85 8.36 -23.79
CA TYR A 322 23.99 7.58 -22.91
C TYR A 322 23.82 6.15 -23.41
N ARG A 323 23.71 5.96 -24.73
CA ARG A 323 23.72 4.64 -25.36
C ARG A 323 24.97 3.84 -24.98
N ALA A 324 26.15 4.42 -25.16
CA ALA A 324 27.41 3.77 -24.82
C ALA A 324 27.51 3.42 -23.33
N PHE A 325 26.91 4.24 -22.47
CA PHE A 325 26.76 3.92 -21.05
C PHE A 325 25.85 2.71 -20.82
N LEU A 326 24.66 2.67 -21.44
CA LEU A 326 23.72 1.55 -21.32
C LEU A 326 24.31 0.23 -21.84
N GLU A 327 25.07 0.28 -22.94
CA GLU A 327 25.78 -0.88 -23.51
C GLU A 327 26.78 -1.50 -22.53
N ALA A 328 27.44 -0.67 -21.71
CA ALA A 328 28.32 -1.14 -20.65
C ALA A 328 27.53 -1.57 -19.40
N PHE A 329 26.50 -0.81 -19.03
CA PHE A 329 25.80 -0.94 -17.76
C PHE A 329 24.81 -2.11 -17.71
N LEU A 330 23.89 -2.22 -18.68
CA LEU A 330 22.79 -3.17 -18.60
C LEU A 330 23.28 -4.64 -18.60
N PRO A 331 24.25 -5.07 -19.42
CA PRO A 331 24.80 -6.42 -19.32
C PRO A 331 25.48 -6.69 -17.96
N ALA A 332 26.22 -5.72 -17.43
CA ALA A 332 26.89 -5.83 -16.14
C ALA A 332 25.89 -5.92 -14.98
N LEU A 333 24.85 -5.08 -15.01
CA LEU A 333 23.75 -5.10 -14.04
C LEU A 333 23.03 -6.44 -14.04
N ARG A 334 22.65 -6.96 -15.22
CA ARG A 334 21.97 -8.25 -15.36
C ARG A 334 22.80 -9.38 -14.77
N THR A 335 24.09 -9.42 -15.08
CA THR A 335 25.03 -10.41 -14.53
C THR A 335 25.11 -10.32 -13.00
N ALA A 336 25.16 -9.10 -12.46
CA ALA A 336 25.20 -8.89 -11.02
C ALA A 336 23.90 -9.33 -10.33
N LEU A 337 22.74 -8.97 -10.88
CA LEU A 337 21.42 -9.35 -10.36
C LEU A 337 21.20 -10.87 -10.40
N GLU A 338 21.59 -11.53 -11.49
CA GLU A 338 21.53 -13.00 -11.61
C GLU A 338 22.40 -13.66 -10.51
N GLY A 339 23.62 -13.13 -10.29
CA GLY A 339 24.48 -13.56 -9.19
C GLY A 339 23.91 -13.33 -7.78
N MET A 340 22.95 -12.41 -7.64
CA MET A 340 22.22 -12.14 -6.39
C MET A 340 20.94 -12.99 -6.25
N GLY A 341 20.61 -13.81 -7.25
CA GLY A 341 19.42 -14.66 -7.28
C GLY A 341 18.19 -14.01 -7.92
N TYR A 342 18.36 -12.93 -8.67
CA TYR A 342 17.31 -12.26 -9.44
C TYR A 342 17.58 -12.45 -10.93
N ASP A 343 17.00 -13.52 -11.49
CA ASP A 343 17.08 -13.78 -12.93
C ASP A 343 16.13 -12.88 -13.75
N LYS A 344 16.11 -13.11 -15.07
CA LYS A 344 15.29 -12.34 -16.01
C LYS A 344 13.77 -12.48 -15.82
N GLU A 345 13.29 -13.43 -15.03
CA GLU A 345 11.86 -13.59 -14.70
C GLU A 345 11.48 -12.79 -13.46
N HIS A 346 12.47 -12.52 -12.59
CA HIS A 346 12.31 -11.81 -11.32
C HIS A 346 12.73 -10.33 -11.38
N VAL A 347 13.23 -9.86 -12.53
CA VAL A 347 13.62 -8.46 -12.73
C VAL A 347 12.82 -7.84 -13.86
N TYR A 348 12.17 -6.73 -13.54
CA TYR A 348 11.40 -5.91 -14.46
C TYR A 348 12.14 -4.60 -14.72
N TYR A 349 12.17 -4.18 -15.98
CA TYR A 349 12.77 -2.93 -16.41
C TYR A 349 11.69 -2.00 -16.95
N HIS A 350 11.93 -0.71 -16.78
CA HIS A 350 11.02 0.32 -17.26
C HIS A 350 11.75 1.24 -18.25
N ILE A 351 11.07 1.64 -19.33
CA ILE A 351 11.58 2.66 -20.22
C ILE A 351 11.23 4.03 -19.65
N SER A 352 9.94 4.31 -19.46
CA SER A 352 9.44 5.62 -19.00
C SER A 352 8.01 5.49 -18.51
N ASP A 353 7.64 6.33 -17.56
CA ASP A 353 6.32 6.31 -16.92
C ASP A 353 5.30 7.19 -17.67
N GLU A 354 4.11 6.63 -17.90
CA GLU A 354 2.94 7.24 -18.53
C GLU A 354 3.19 8.01 -19.86
N PRO A 355 3.75 7.38 -20.91
CA PRO A 355 3.78 8.02 -22.23
C PRO A 355 2.36 8.18 -22.79
N SER A 356 2.07 9.36 -23.35
CA SER A 356 0.82 9.65 -24.06
C SER A 356 1.06 9.59 -25.58
N PRO A 357 0.00 9.62 -26.41
CA PRO A 357 0.16 9.66 -27.87
C PRO A 357 1.05 10.80 -28.39
N GLU A 358 1.16 11.92 -27.66
CA GLU A 358 2.04 13.05 -28.06
C GLU A 358 3.53 12.75 -27.83
N HIS A 359 3.84 11.76 -27.00
CA HIS A 359 5.20 11.33 -26.66
C HIS A 359 5.71 10.17 -27.52
N LEU A 360 4.97 9.79 -28.55
CA LEU A 360 5.22 8.55 -29.30
C LEU A 360 6.62 8.50 -29.93
N ASP A 361 7.10 9.61 -30.50
CA ASP A 361 8.42 9.65 -31.14
C ASP A 361 9.57 9.66 -30.13
N SER A 362 9.45 10.41 -29.03
CA SER A 362 10.47 10.44 -27.98
C SER A 362 10.56 9.11 -27.23
N TYR A 363 9.41 8.49 -26.92
CA TYR A 363 9.36 7.16 -26.33
C TYR A 363 9.99 6.11 -27.25
N ARG A 364 9.69 6.14 -28.56
CA ARG A 364 10.31 5.23 -29.54
C ARG A 364 11.83 5.41 -29.57
N ALA A 365 12.31 6.65 -29.53
CA ALA A 365 13.74 6.93 -29.53
C ALA A 365 14.43 6.43 -28.25
N ALA A 366 13.80 6.61 -27.08
CA ALA A 366 14.28 6.10 -25.79
C ALA A 366 14.29 4.56 -25.76
N LYS A 367 13.20 3.92 -26.18
CA LYS A 367 13.10 2.46 -26.31
C LYS A 367 14.22 1.89 -27.18
N ALA A 368 14.52 2.52 -28.32
CA ALA A 368 15.59 2.09 -29.22
C ALA A 368 16.99 2.14 -28.59
N GLN A 369 17.20 2.90 -27.51
CA GLN A 369 18.47 2.92 -26.78
C GLN A 369 18.68 1.68 -25.89
N ALA A 370 17.63 0.95 -25.54
CA ALA A 370 17.70 -0.13 -24.55
C ALA A 370 17.12 -1.47 -25.04
N GLU A 371 16.27 -1.50 -26.07
CA GLU A 371 15.48 -2.69 -26.44
C GLU A 371 16.32 -3.93 -26.77
N ASP A 372 17.45 -3.78 -27.48
CA ASP A 372 18.37 -4.88 -27.78
C ASP A 372 19.15 -5.36 -26.54
N LEU A 373 19.45 -4.45 -25.62
CA LEU A 373 20.16 -4.75 -24.36
C LEU A 373 19.25 -5.46 -23.35
N LEU A 374 17.94 -5.27 -23.47
CA LEU A 374 16.88 -5.87 -22.66
C LEU A 374 16.18 -7.06 -23.34
N GLU A 375 16.79 -7.63 -24.38
CA GLU A 375 16.22 -8.80 -25.05
C GLU A 375 16.05 -9.98 -24.07
N GLY A 376 14.83 -10.52 -24.01
CA GLY A 376 14.45 -11.61 -23.11
C GLY A 376 14.15 -11.18 -21.66
N CYS A 377 14.30 -9.90 -21.30
CA CYS A 377 13.92 -9.36 -20.00
C CYS A 377 12.43 -9.00 -19.94
N GLN A 378 11.87 -8.89 -18.72
CA GLN A 378 10.57 -8.28 -18.53
C GLN A 378 10.71 -6.75 -18.70
N VAL A 379 9.91 -6.16 -19.59
CA VAL A 379 9.82 -4.70 -19.78
C VAL A 379 8.36 -4.29 -19.64
N ILE A 380 8.11 -3.43 -18.66
CA ILE A 380 6.78 -3.05 -18.18
C ILE A 380 6.75 -1.53 -17.97
N ASP A 381 5.64 -0.89 -18.33
CA ASP A 381 5.47 0.56 -18.12
C ASP A 381 3.97 0.86 -17.89
N ALA A 382 3.69 1.91 -17.11
CA ALA A 382 2.32 2.42 -16.99
C ALA A 382 1.85 2.99 -18.33
N LEU A 383 0.76 2.45 -18.86
CA LEU A 383 0.27 2.80 -20.19
C LEU A 383 -1.24 2.57 -20.30
N SER A 384 -1.99 3.66 -20.39
CA SER A 384 -3.47 3.65 -20.52
C SER A 384 -3.96 3.74 -21.97
N SER A 385 -3.07 3.65 -22.97
CA SER A 385 -3.43 3.65 -24.41
C SER A 385 -3.25 2.28 -25.05
N LEU A 386 -4.37 1.63 -25.39
CA LEU A 386 -4.36 0.34 -26.10
C LEU A 386 -3.72 0.45 -27.50
N GLU A 387 -3.86 1.58 -28.17
CA GLU A 387 -3.23 1.81 -29.48
C GLU A 387 -1.70 1.77 -29.37
N PHE A 388 -1.15 2.37 -28.32
CA PHE A 388 0.28 2.38 -28.06
C PHE A 388 0.82 0.95 -27.81
N TYR A 389 0.04 0.13 -27.09
CA TYR A 389 0.32 -1.30 -26.91
C TYR A 389 0.29 -2.06 -28.25
N ARG A 390 -0.73 -1.85 -29.09
CA ARG A 390 -0.86 -2.51 -30.40
C ARG A 390 0.30 -2.21 -31.37
N GLN A 391 1.00 -1.10 -31.18
CA GLN A 391 2.20 -0.76 -31.94
C GLN A 391 3.47 -1.49 -31.45
N GLY A 392 3.40 -2.28 -30.37
CA GLY A 392 4.54 -3.02 -29.82
C GLY A 392 5.58 -2.14 -29.09
N LEU A 393 5.18 -0.93 -28.67
CA LEU A 393 6.06 0.00 -27.96
C LEU A 393 6.24 -0.39 -26.49
N VAL A 394 5.16 -0.81 -25.83
CA VAL A 394 5.18 -1.36 -24.46
C VAL A 394 4.75 -2.82 -24.54
N ARG A 395 5.58 -3.75 -24.06
CA ARG A 395 5.30 -5.20 -24.15
C ARG A 395 4.35 -5.67 -23.06
N GLN A 396 4.45 -5.09 -21.86
CA GLN A 396 3.57 -5.36 -20.73
C GLN A 396 2.97 -4.03 -20.25
N PRO A 397 1.77 -3.66 -20.70
CA PRO A 397 1.15 -2.42 -20.28
C PRO A 397 0.54 -2.56 -18.88
N VAL A 398 0.68 -1.52 -18.07
CA VAL A 398 -0.05 -1.35 -16.80
C VAL A 398 -1.08 -0.24 -17.01
N PRO A 399 -2.31 -0.54 -17.49
CA PRO A 399 -3.35 0.47 -17.67
C PRO A 399 -3.96 0.90 -16.34
N ALA A 400 -4.39 2.16 -16.29
CA ALA A 400 -5.19 2.66 -15.18
C ALA A 400 -6.55 1.94 -15.15
N ASN A 401 -7.11 1.73 -13.95
CA ASN A 401 -8.33 0.92 -13.80
C ASN A 401 -9.58 1.54 -14.46
N ASP A 402 -9.59 2.83 -14.76
CA ASP A 402 -10.63 3.51 -15.56
C ASP A 402 -10.40 3.38 -17.07
N HIS A 403 -9.19 3.00 -17.48
CA HIS A 403 -8.78 2.75 -18.87
C HIS A 403 -8.53 1.27 -19.18
N ILE A 404 -8.79 0.35 -18.26
CA ILE A 404 -8.46 -1.08 -18.41
C ILE A 404 -9.42 -1.84 -19.34
N GLN A 405 -10.67 -1.41 -19.49
CA GLN A 405 -11.69 -2.16 -20.24
C GLN A 405 -11.27 -2.50 -21.70
N PRO A 406 -10.71 -1.57 -22.50
CA PRO A 406 -10.23 -1.90 -23.84
C PRO A 406 -9.14 -2.99 -23.86
N PHE A 407 -8.30 -3.09 -22.82
CA PHE A 407 -7.27 -4.12 -22.71
C PHE A 407 -7.86 -5.48 -22.34
N ILE A 408 -8.88 -5.48 -21.48
CA ILE A 408 -9.68 -6.68 -21.16
C ILE A 408 -10.37 -7.21 -22.41
N ASP A 409 -11.06 -6.34 -23.15
CA ASP A 409 -11.78 -6.71 -24.38
C ASP A 409 -10.83 -7.25 -25.47
N ALA A 410 -9.61 -6.71 -25.51
CA ALA A 410 -8.55 -7.17 -26.40
C ALA A 410 -7.81 -8.43 -25.91
N GLN A 411 -8.16 -8.96 -24.72
CA GLN A 411 -7.55 -10.13 -24.10
C GLN A 411 -6.03 -10.02 -23.99
N VAL A 412 -5.53 -8.84 -23.58
CA VAL A 412 -4.09 -8.61 -23.42
C VAL A 412 -3.53 -9.60 -22.38
N PRO A 413 -2.53 -10.43 -22.74
CA PRO A 413 -2.03 -11.48 -21.87
C PRO A 413 -1.27 -10.90 -20.68
N GLY A 414 -1.47 -11.49 -19.49
CA GLY A 414 -0.75 -11.09 -18.29
C GLY A 414 -1.02 -9.65 -17.88
N LEU A 415 -2.26 -9.18 -18.03
CA LEU A 415 -2.68 -7.81 -17.79
C LEU A 415 -2.38 -7.37 -16.36
N TRP A 416 -1.82 -6.17 -16.21
CA TRP A 416 -1.66 -5.48 -14.93
C TRP A 416 -2.71 -4.40 -14.77
N VAL A 417 -2.82 -3.82 -13.58
CA VAL A 417 -3.67 -2.65 -13.33
C VAL A 417 -3.03 -1.72 -12.30
N TYR A 418 -3.27 -0.42 -12.44
CA TYR A 418 -2.95 0.55 -11.40
C TYR A 418 -4.10 1.53 -11.17
N TYR A 419 -4.02 2.27 -10.06
CA TYR A 419 -4.70 3.54 -9.89
C TYR A 419 -3.73 4.54 -9.26
N CYS A 420 -4.00 5.82 -9.44
CA CYS A 420 -3.28 6.94 -8.81
C CYS A 420 -4.27 8.08 -8.50
N CYS A 421 -3.78 9.31 -8.38
CA CYS A 421 -4.61 10.49 -8.16
C CYS A 421 -5.77 10.62 -9.18
N ALA A 422 -5.57 10.27 -10.46
CA ALA A 422 -6.55 10.52 -11.51
C ALA A 422 -7.82 9.65 -11.39
N GLN A 423 -7.71 8.44 -10.84
CA GLN A 423 -8.78 7.45 -10.70
C GLN A 423 -9.73 7.80 -9.53
N SER A 424 -10.37 8.95 -9.63
CA SER A 424 -11.18 9.57 -8.59
C SER A 424 -12.70 9.36 -8.76
N SER A 425 -13.14 8.70 -9.83
CA SER A 425 -14.57 8.62 -10.17
C SER A 425 -14.98 7.21 -10.61
N LEU A 426 -15.99 6.64 -9.94
CA LEU A 426 -16.61 5.33 -10.12
C LEU A 426 -15.72 4.10 -9.92
N VAL A 427 -14.40 4.22 -10.11
CA VAL A 427 -13.43 3.13 -10.05
C VAL A 427 -12.81 2.94 -8.67
N PRO A 428 -12.27 1.75 -8.32
CA PRO A 428 -11.56 1.52 -7.07
C PRO A 428 -10.39 2.49 -6.88
N ASN A 429 -10.19 2.94 -5.64
CA ASN A 429 -9.04 3.70 -5.19
C ASN A 429 -9.10 3.77 -3.65
N ARG A 430 -8.14 4.46 -3.02
CA ARG A 430 -7.94 4.45 -1.56
C ARG A 430 -7.73 5.83 -0.94
N PHE A 431 -8.27 6.92 -1.47
CA PHE A 431 -8.15 8.22 -0.80
C PHE A 431 -8.81 8.22 0.58
N PHE A 432 -8.42 9.14 1.46
CA PHE A 432 -9.00 9.26 2.81
C PHE A 432 -10.52 9.40 2.78
N ALA A 433 -11.05 10.13 1.80
CA ALA A 433 -12.46 10.42 1.67
C ALA A 433 -13.31 9.31 1.02
N MET A 434 -12.69 8.25 0.50
CA MET A 434 -13.38 7.11 -0.07
C MET A 434 -13.70 6.04 0.98
N GLU A 435 -14.78 5.29 0.78
CA GLU A 435 -15.10 4.10 1.58
C GLU A 435 -13.99 3.04 1.49
N SER A 436 -13.66 2.37 2.60
CA SER A 436 -12.66 1.29 2.58
C SER A 436 -13.06 0.11 1.69
N ALA A 437 -14.37 -0.13 1.51
CA ALA A 437 -14.86 -1.14 0.57
C ALA A 437 -14.42 -0.87 -0.88
N ARG A 438 -14.23 0.40 -1.25
CA ARG A 438 -13.75 0.82 -2.58
C ARG A 438 -12.29 0.42 -2.83
N ASN A 439 -11.50 0.25 -1.78
CA ASN A 439 -10.16 -0.32 -1.84
C ASN A 439 -10.23 -1.86 -1.91
N ARG A 440 -10.94 -2.48 -0.96
CA ARG A 440 -10.97 -3.95 -0.80
C ARG A 440 -11.58 -4.71 -1.98
N ILE A 441 -12.52 -4.12 -2.72
CA ILE A 441 -13.12 -4.74 -3.91
C ILE A 441 -12.10 -5.10 -5.00
N MET A 442 -10.92 -4.46 -5.00
CA MET A 442 -9.82 -4.79 -5.90
C MET A 442 -9.47 -6.29 -5.90
N GLY A 443 -9.52 -6.96 -4.74
CA GLY A 443 -9.22 -8.40 -4.65
C GLY A 443 -10.16 -9.24 -5.52
N VAL A 444 -11.45 -8.92 -5.52
CA VAL A 444 -12.48 -9.62 -6.31
C VAL A 444 -12.34 -9.29 -7.80
N LEU A 445 -12.14 -8.01 -8.14
CA LEU A 445 -11.99 -7.59 -9.55
C LEU A 445 -10.72 -8.18 -10.17
N MET A 446 -9.60 -8.20 -9.44
CA MET A 446 -8.36 -8.82 -9.90
C MET A 446 -8.51 -10.33 -10.13
N TYR A 447 -9.30 -11.02 -9.29
CA TYR A 447 -9.66 -12.42 -9.50
C TYR A 447 -10.47 -12.62 -10.78
N LEU A 448 -11.59 -11.89 -10.91
CA LEU A 448 -12.52 -12.00 -12.04
C LEU A 448 -11.86 -11.73 -13.38
N TYR A 449 -10.91 -10.80 -13.43
CA TYR A 449 -10.19 -10.45 -14.66
C TYR A 449 -8.85 -11.14 -14.83
N GLY A 450 -8.43 -12.00 -13.89
CA GLY A 450 -7.17 -12.74 -13.98
C GLY A 450 -5.95 -11.80 -14.07
N ILE A 451 -5.98 -10.72 -13.29
CA ILE A 451 -4.92 -9.70 -13.27
C ILE A 451 -3.61 -10.31 -12.75
N LYS A 452 -2.52 -10.11 -13.49
CA LYS A 452 -1.18 -10.62 -13.19
C LYS A 452 -0.48 -9.79 -12.12
N GLY A 453 -0.69 -8.47 -12.11
CA GLY A 453 -0.08 -7.61 -11.12
C GLY A 453 -0.79 -6.28 -10.90
N PHE A 454 -0.51 -5.69 -9.75
CA PHE A 454 -1.05 -4.44 -9.28
C PHE A 454 0.08 -3.47 -8.91
N LEU A 455 -0.07 -2.22 -9.35
CA LEU A 455 0.89 -1.14 -9.09
C LEU A 455 0.21 0.03 -8.38
N HIS A 456 0.93 0.65 -7.45
CA HIS A 456 0.65 2.01 -6.97
C HIS A 456 1.95 2.83 -6.91
N TRP A 457 1.88 4.13 -7.22
CA TRP A 457 3.07 4.99 -7.31
C TRP A 457 3.61 5.50 -5.94
N GLY A 458 2.87 5.25 -4.88
CA GLY A 458 3.08 5.87 -3.57
C GLY A 458 2.95 4.91 -2.41
N TYR A 459 4.06 4.28 -1.99
CA TYR A 459 4.16 3.61 -0.69
C TYR A 459 4.50 4.62 0.41
N ASN A 460 5.51 5.45 0.16
CA ASN A 460 6.08 6.40 1.12
C ASN A 460 6.60 7.70 0.45
N PHE A 461 5.88 8.25 -0.54
CA PHE A 461 6.27 9.50 -1.17
C PHE A 461 5.97 10.69 -0.26
N TYR A 462 7.01 11.24 0.38
CA TYR A 462 6.92 12.36 1.33
C TYR A 462 7.48 13.66 0.76
N ASN A 463 7.20 13.95 -0.51
CA ASN A 463 7.52 15.22 -1.16
C ASN A 463 6.24 15.92 -1.66
N SER A 464 6.36 17.19 -1.99
CA SER A 464 5.40 17.90 -2.85
C SER A 464 5.49 17.41 -4.29
N LYS A 465 4.46 17.69 -5.10
CA LYS A 465 4.45 17.35 -6.53
C LYS A 465 5.71 17.85 -7.24
N PHE A 466 6.22 17.05 -8.16
CA PHE A 466 7.47 17.25 -8.88
C PHE A 466 8.71 17.21 -7.96
N SER A 467 8.55 16.67 -6.76
CA SER A 467 9.58 16.57 -5.73
C SER A 467 10.28 17.91 -5.43
N LEU A 468 9.52 19.00 -5.38
CA LEU A 468 10.08 20.35 -5.20
C LEU A 468 10.67 20.56 -3.80
N HIS A 469 10.09 19.92 -2.78
CA HIS A 469 10.59 19.91 -1.41
C HIS A 469 9.95 18.76 -0.61
N PRO A 470 10.61 18.29 0.47
CA PRO A 470 10.01 17.30 1.38
C PRO A 470 8.83 17.90 2.14
N VAL A 471 7.85 17.08 2.48
CA VAL A 471 6.67 17.45 3.26
C VAL A 471 6.56 16.59 4.52
N ASP A 472 5.86 17.11 5.52
CA ASP A 472 5.51 16.35 6.72
C ASP A 472 4.19 15.59 6.47
N PRO A 473 4.20 14.25 6.34
CA PRO A 473 3.00 13.46 6.05
C PRO A 473 1.98 13.46 7.19
N TYR A 474 2.33 13.96 8.39
CA TYR A 474 1.36 14.17 9.47
C TYR A 474 0.54 15.47 9.30
N ARG A 475 0.97 16.36 8.40
CA ARG A 475 0.35 17.67 8.16
C ARG A 475 -0.10 17.84 6.72
N VAL A 476 0.71 17.40 5.75
CA VAL A 476 0.50 17.56 4.32
C VAL A 476 0.27 16.18 3.71
N THR A 477 -0.99 15.83 3.53
CA THR A 477 -1.41 14.48 3.10
C THR A 477 -1.70 14.37 1.59
N HIS A 478 -1.56 15.50 0.88
CA HIS A 478 -2.00 15.74 -0.50
C HIS A 478 -0.87 16.27 -1.42
N ALA A 479 0.38 16.24 -0.94
CA ALA A 479 1.57 16.77 -1.65
C ALA A 479 1.39 18.20 -2.20
N ASP A 480 1.02 19.15 -1.33
CA ASP A 480 0.68 20.55 -1.69
C ASP A 480 -0.47 20.71 -2.69
N TYR A 481 -1.63 20.15 -2.35
CA TYR A 481 -2.89 20.21 -3.12
C TYR A 481 -2.78 19.64 -4.53
N ALA A 482 -1.73 18.86 -4.80
CA ALA A 482 -1.54 18.21 -6.08
C ALA A 482 -2.44 17.00 -6.28
N PHE A 483 -2.60 16.21 -5.21
CA PHE A 483 -3.26 14.91 -5.23
C PHE A 483 -4.21 14.78 -4.04
N PRO A 484 -5.34 14.05 -4.15
CA PRO A 484 -6.23 13.85 -3.03
C PRO A 484 -5.51 13.24 -1.82
N SER A 485 -5.93 13.62 -0.62
CA SER A 485 -5.32 13.17 0.63
C SER A 485 -5.27 11.64 0.73
N GLY A 486 -4.06 11.11 0.94
CA GLY A 486 -3.78 9.68 1.01
C GLY A 486 -3.35 9.03 -0.30
N ASP A 487 -3.29 9.76 -1.42
CA ASP A 487 -2.71 9.23 -2.66
C ASP A 487 -1.17 9.01 -2.56
N PRO A 488 -0.35 9.96 -2.08
CA PRO A 488 1.11 9.85 -2.24
C PRO A 488 1.78 8.77 -1.38
N PHE A 489 1.14 8.31 -0.31
CA PHE A 489 1.72 7.33 0.61
C PHE A 489 0.67 6.43 1.23
N LEU A 490 1.08 5.20 1.54
CA LEU A 490 0.29 4.20 2.24
C LEU A 490 0.67 4.11 3.72
N VAL A 491 1.93 4.36 4.05
CA VAL A 491 2.47 4.30 5.41
C VAL A 491 2.94 5.67 5.89
N TYR A 492 3.06 5.82 7.21
CA TYR A 492 3.59 7.02 7.86
C TYR A 492 4.99 6.75 8.43
N PRO A 493 5.88 7.75 8.50
CA PRO A 493 7.18 7.58 9.10
C PRO A 493 7.12 7.63 10.62
N GLY A 494 7.41 6.52 11.29
CA GLY A 494 7.45 6.42 12.75
C GLY A 494 8.72 7.03 13.35
N PRO A 495 8.69 7.46 14.62
CA PRO A 495 9.78 8.20 15.26
C PRO A 495 11.07 7.38 15.46
N ASP A 496 10.99 6.06 15.44
CA ASP A 496 12.10 5.12 15.60
C ASP A 496 12.68 4.63 14.26
N GLY A 497 12.23 5.20 13.14
CA GLY A 497 12.63 4.76 11.80
C GLY A 497 11.93 3.50 11.31
N ALA A 498 10.84 3.06 11.95
CA ALA A 498 9.92 2.06 11.42
C ALA A 498 8.66 2.72 10.85
N PRO A 499 8.04 2.15 9.80
CA PRO A 499 6.78 2.68 9.29
C PRO A 499 5.64 2.42 10.28
N LEU A 500 4.70 3.35 10.37
CA LEU A 500 3.39 3.13 10.97
C LEU A 500 2.39 2.85 9.84
N SER A 501 1.61 1.78 10.00
CA SER A 501 0.61 1.38 9.01
C SER A 501 -0.60 2.32 8.99
N SER A 502 -1.49 2.12 8.02
CA SER A 502 -2.75 2.86 7.87
C SER A 502 -3.94 1.93 7.74
N VAL A 503 -5.14 2.44 8.00
CA VAL A 503 -6.39 1.73 7.72
C VAL A 503 -6.43 1.26 6.27
N ARG A 504 -5.97 2.09 5.32
CA ARG A 504 -5.93 1.73 3.89
C ARG A 504 -5.00 0.54 3.61
N ALA A 505 -3.86 0.48 4.27
CA ALA A 505 -2.90 -0.62 4.11
C ALA A 505 -3.49 -1.95 4.58
N GLU A 506 -4.08 -1.97 5.79
CA GLU A 506 -4.71 -3.18 6.35
C GLU A 506 -5.93 -3.63 5.50
N VAL A 507 -6.71 -2.68 4.98
CA VAL A 507 -7.85 -2.98 4.09
C VAL A 507 -7.40 -3.57 2.74
N GLN A 508 -6.24 -3.15 2.24
CA GLN A 508 -5.67 -3.70 1.02
C GLN A 508 -5.08 -5.10 1.23
N ASP A 509 -4.46 -5.37 2.38
CA ASP A 509 -4.05 -6.73 2.77
C ASP A 509 -5.28 -7.67 2.81
N ASP A 510 -6.40 -7.21 3.37
CA ASP A 510 -7.69 -7.91 3.34
C ASP A 510 -8.15 -8.27 1.90
N ALA A 511 -7.88 -7.38 0.94
CA ALA A 511 -8.18 -7.57 -0.49
C ALA A 511 -7.29 -8.65 -1.11
N LEU A 512 -5.99 -8.65 -0.79
CA LEU A 512 -5.05 -9.69 -1.22
C LEU A 512 -5.41 -11.04 -0.61
N LEU A 513 -5.91 -11.03 0.64
CA LEU A 513 -6.46 -12.22 1.29
C LEU A 513 -7.72 -12.72 0.58
N ASP A 514 -8.63 -11.83 0.16
CA ASP A 514 -9.81 -12.14 -0.71
C ASP A 514 -9.39 -12.83 -2.00
N LEU A 515 -8.45 -12.24 -2.72
CA LEU A 515 -7.91 -12.83 -3.94
C LEU A 515 -7.38 -14.25 -3.73
N ARG A 516 -6.53 -14.47 -2.72
CA ARG A 516 -5.93 -15.78 -2.43
C ARG A 516 -6.96 -16.83 -2.01
N ALA A 517 -8.00 -16.43 -1.27
CA ALA A 517 -9.09 -17.33 -0.90
C ALA A 517 -9.93 -17.75 -2.12
N LEU A 518 -10.24 -16.81 -3.02
CA LEU A 518 -10.93 -17.11 -4.28
C LEU A 518 -10.10 -18.03 -5.17
N GLN A 519 -8.78 -17.81 -5.27
CA GLN A 519 -7.87 -18.69 -6.01
C GLN A 519 -7.80 -20.10 -5.41
N LEU A 520 -7.77 -20.23 -4.09
CA LEU A 520 -7.85 -21.55 -3.45
C LEU A 520 -9.17 -22.24 -3.78
N LEU A 521 -10.28 -21.52 -3.68
CA LEU A 521 -11.58 -22.09 -3.99
C LEU A 521 -11.68 -22.50 -5.46
N GLU A 522 -11.07 -21.76 -6.38
CA GLU A 522 -10.95 -22.14 -7.79
C GLU A 522 -10.23 -23.47 -7.96
N GLN A 523 -9.16 -23.73 -7.21
CA GLN A 523 -8.46 -25.02 -7.25
C GLN A 523 -9.35 -26.17 -6.75
N LEU A 524 -10.26 -25.91 -5.80
CA LEU A 524 -11.12 -26.91 -5.18
C LEU A 524 -12.45 -27.15 -5.92
N ALA A 525 -12.95 -26.13 -6.64
CA ALA A 525 -14.32 -26.11 -7.19
C ALA A 525 -14.38 -25.75 -8.68
N GLY A 526 -13.29 -25.24 -9.25
CA GLY A 526 -13.24 -24.68 -10.59
C GLY A 526 -13.76 -23.25 -10.67
N ARG A 527 -13.24 -22.50 -11.64
CA ARG A 527 -13.53 -21.06 -11.82
C ARG A 527 -15.01 -20.73 -11.97
N ALA A 528 -15.74 -21.52 -12.76
CA ALA A 528 -17.16 -21.30 -12.99
C ALA A 528 -17.99 -21.30 -11.69
N PHE A 529 -17.64 -22.17 -10.74
CA PHE A 529 -18.30 -22.20 -9.44
C PHE A 529 -18.00 -20.92 -8.64
N VAL A 530 -16.74 -20.49 -8.61
CA VAL A 530 -16.33 -19.28 -7.87
C VAL A 530 -16.98 -18.04 -8.43
N GLU A 531 -17.05 -17.91 -9.76
CA GLU A 531 -17.74 -16.80 -10.42
C GLU A 531 -19.23 -16.77 -10.05
N GLU A 532 -19.94 -17.91 -10.09
CA GLU A 532 -21.34 -17.96 -9.64
C GLU A 532 -21.49 -17.57 -8.15
N LEU A 533 -20.55 -17.98 -7.29
CA LEU A 533 -20.53 -17.58 -5.87
C LEU A 533 -20.35 -16.06 -5.69
N ILE A 534 -19.44 -15.46 -6.46
CA ILE A 534 -19.20 -14.00 -6.49
C ILE A 534 -20.47 -13.27 -6.93
N TYR A 535 -21.13 -13.76 -7.98
CA TYR A 535 -22.30 -13.11 -8.58
C TYR A 535 -23.61 -13.36 -7.84
N ALA A 536 -23.72 -14.35 -6.95
CA ALA A 536 -24.99 -14.74 -6.33
C ALA A 536 -25.69 -13.60 -5.55
N ASP A 537 -24.93 -12.70 -4.93
CA ASP A 537 -25.46 -11.51 -4.22
C ASP A 537 -24.95 -10.19 -4.84
N ALA A 538 -24.41 -10.25 -6.06
CA ALA A 538 -23.98 -9.07 -6.77
C ALA A 538 -25.17 -8.37 -7.40
N GLU A 539 -25.23 -7.04 -7.31
CA GLU A 539 -26.29 -6.25 -7.95
C GLU A 539 -26.09 -6.12 -9.47
N MET A 540 -24.93 -6.53 -9.99
CA MET A 540 -24.56 -6.45 -11.40
C MET A 540 -23.82 -7.70 -11.89
N ARG A 541 -24.05 -8.05 -13.16
CA ARG A 541 -23.31 -9.05 -13.91
C ARG A 541 -23.26 -8.63 -15.40
N PRO A 542 -22.08 -8.43 -16.00
CA PRO A 542 -20.75 -8.58 -15.41
C PRO A 542 -20.43 -7.45 -14.41
N MET A 543 -19.60 -7.75 -13.40
CA MET A 543 -18.89 -6.68 -12.68
C MET A 543 -17.83 -6.10 -13.61
N THR A 544 -17.55 -4.81 -13.47
CA THR A 544 -16.44 -4.11 -14.13
C THR A 544 -15.69 -3.25 -13.12
N PHE A 545 -14.53 -2.71 -13.53
CA PHE A 545 -13.84 -1.73 -12.69
C PHE A 545 -14.64 -0.44 -12.46
N ARG A 546 -15.71 -0.17 -13.22
CA ARG A 546 -16.58 1.01 -13.00
C ARG A 546 -17.91 0.65 -12.33
N ASP A 547 -18.34 -0.59 -12.46
CA ASP A 547 -19.64 -1.07 -11.99
C ASP A 547 -19.46 -2.34 -11.16
N TYR A 548 -19.55 -2.18 -9.84
CA TYR A 548 -19.30 -3.21 -8.84
C TYR A 548 -20.07 -2.88 -7.55
N PRO A 549 -20.31 -3.86 -6.66
CA PRO A 549 -21.05 -3.62 -5.44
C PRO A 549 -20.39 -2.56 -4.54
N ARG A 550 -21.18 -1.61 -4.06
CA ARG A 550 -20.72 -0.53 -3.17
C ARG A 550 -20.93 -0.91 -1.71
N GLY A 551 -20.16 -0.30 -0.81
CA GLY A 551 -20.24 -0.57 0.63
C GLY A 551 -19.66 -1.91 1.07
N ALA A 552 -19.52 -2.06 2.40
CA ALA A 552 -18.82 -3.18 3.02
C ALA A 552 -19.62 -4.51 3.02
N GLY A 553 -20.96 -4.44 2.99
CA GLY A 553 -21.83 -5.61 3.22
C GLY A 553 -21.59 -6.76 2.26
N TYR A 554 -21.45 -6.46 0.96
CA TYR A 554 -21.17 -7.46 -0.08
C TYR A 554 -19.87 -8.22 0.18
N LEU A 555 -18.78 -7.50 0.48
CA LEU A 555 -17.45 -8.09 0.69
C LEU A 555 -17.40 -8.95 1.94
N LEU A 556 -18.01 -8.49 3.04
CA LEU A 556 -18.09 -9.25 4.28
C LEU A 556 -18.90 -10.54 4.08
N ALA A 557 -20.04 -10.48 3.38
CA ALA A 557 -20.84 -11.66 3.07
C ALA A 557 -20.11 -12.63 2.13
N LEU A 558 -19.41 -12.12 1.11
CA LEU A 558 -18.61 -12.93 0.20
C LEU A 558 -17.50 -13.69 0.94
N ARG A 559 -16.76 -13.02 1.84
CA ARG A 559 -15.73 -13.66 2.68
C ARG A 559 -16.28 -14.88 3.42
N GLU A 560 -17.40 -14.72 4.12
CA GLU A 560 -17.99 -15.82 4.90
C GLU A 560 -18.45 -16.98 4.00
N ARG A 561 -19.03 -16.70 2.83
CA ARG A 561 -19.45 -17.74 1.87
C ARG A 561 -18.25 -18.50 1.29
N VAL A 562 -17.19 -17.78 0.91
CA VAL A 562 -15.95 -18.39 0.40
C VAL A 562 -15.32 -19.28 1.48
N ALA A 563 -15.24 -18.79 2.71
CA ALA A 563 -14.73 -19.58 3.82
C ALA A 563 -15.57 -20.85 4.07
N ALA A 564 -16.91 -20.73 4.09
CA ALA A 564 -17.80 -21.87 4.27
C ALA A 564 -17.64 -22.93 3.18
N GLU A 565 -17.51 -22.52 1.91
CA GLU A 565 -17.33 -23.45 0.80
C GLU A 565 -15.96 -24.15 0.85
N ILE A 566 -14.89 -23.40 1.16
CA ILE A 566 -13.55 -23.98 1.36
C ILE A 566 -13.60 -25.03 2.47
N GLU A 567 -14.23 -24.70 3.61
CA GLU A 567 -14.35 -25.63 4.74
C GLU A 567 -15.18 -26.87 4.39
N SER A 568 -16.26 -26.73 3.64
CA SER A 568 -17.10 -27.86 3.22
C SER A 568 -16.37 -28.81 2.27
N ARG A 569 -15.41 -28.32 1.49
CA ARG A 569 -14.66 -29.13 0.52
C ARG A 569 -13.42 -29.79 1.11
N LEU A 570 -12.94 -29.29 2.24
CA LEU A 570 -11.81 -29.85 2.98
C LEU A 570 -12.23 -30.81 4.09
N ALA A 571 -13.53 -30.83 4.45
CA ALA A 571 -14.14 -31.80 5.37
C ALA A 571 -14.42 -33.13 4.65
#